data_AF-A0A3G1AYZ4-F1
#
_entry.id   AF-A0A3G1AYZ4-F1
#
_cell.length_a   1.000
_cell.length_b   1.000
_cell.length_c   1.000
_cell.angle_alpha   90.00
_cell.angle_beta   90.00
_cell.angle_gamma   90.00
#
_symmetry.space_group_name_H-M   'P 1'
#
loop_
_entity.id
_entity.type
_entity.pdbx_description
1 polymer ?
#
loop_
_entity_poly.entity_id
_entity_poly.type
_entity_poly.pdbx_seq_one_letter_code
_entity_poly.pdbx_strand_id
1 'polypeptide(L)'
;MICSGVSLYKIPKKSSDETPIESDPEKNKSNLIAVVSASLYGVIAGFSIKTSLDKTFEQVIGRLNDLHAASGHITETSFRTLLLAITDTHYEIFMAIAFISTAIPFYHGAMIFLSEKSKMGAISNLRQLGYHFGFLFLQSIILLGISLSLESFLFSIVMFVLLMLVDSLWVIIGQRKHQGAPPLGWLCLNVGFTAILFMLLYEGWDPKVSVTYLWIVCLGRTALDYALFRDMYVKH
;
A
#
# COMPACT_ATOMS: atom_id res chain seq x y z
N MET A 1 -28.17 -2.88 25.41
CA MET A 1 -27.84 -3.78 26.54
C MET A 1 -26.33 -3.82 26.64
N ILE A 2 -25.76 -3.04 27.56
CA ILE A 2 -24.32 -2.82 27.70
C ILE A 2 -23.86 -3.72 28.85
N CYS A 3 -23.10 -4.78 28.55
CA CYS A 3 -22.46 -5.61 29.57
C CYS A 3 -21.02 -5.14 29.76
N SER A 4 -20.83 -4.36 30.81
CA SER A 4 -19.55 -3.90 31.34
C SER A 4 -18.88 -5.05 32.11
N GLY A 5 -17.98 -5.78 31.46
CA GLY A 5 -17.12 -6.78 32.09
C GLY A 5 -15.69 -6.27 32.19
N VAL A 6 -15.36 -5.51 33.24
CA VAL A 6 -13.97 -5.10 33.53
C VAL A 6 -13.25 -6.29 34.16
N SER A 7 -12.57 -7.08 33.32
CA SER A 7 -11.64 -8.11 33.78
C SER A 7 -10.37 -7.45 34.31
N LEU A 8 -10.19 -7.47 35.63
CA LEU A 8 -8.95 -7.06 36.30
C LEU A 8 -7.79 -7.92 35.80
N TYR A 9 -6.93 -7.33 34.96
CA TYR A 9 -5.66 -7.94 34.54
C TYR A 9 -4.78 -8.18 35.76
N LYS A 10 -4.56 -9.45 36.10
CA LYS A 10 -3.57 -9.89 37.08
C LYS A 10 -2.19 -9.65 36.48
N ILE A 11 -1.46 -8.66 36.99
CA ILE A 11 -0.06 -8.42 36.60
C ILE A 11 0.78 -9.61 37.12
N PRO A 12 1.42 -10.40 36.25
CA PRO A 12 2.27 -11.50 36.71
C PRO A 12 3.48 -10.94 37.47
N LYS A 13 3.71 -11.45 38.69
CA LYS A 13 4.94 -11.19 39.46
C LYS A 13 6.12 -11.70 38.64
N LYS A 14 7.00 -10.78 38.21
CA LYS A 14 8.25 -11.08 37.52
C LYS A 14 9.19 -11.80 38.52
N SER A 15 9.41 -13.10 38.36
CA SER A 15 10.37 -13.85 39.17
C SER A 15 11.79 -13.45 38.77
N SER A 16 12.59 -13.02 39.72
CA SER A 16 13.92 -12.42 39.56
C SER A 16 15.06 -13.39 39.24
N ASP A 17 14.77 -14.62 38.79
CA ASP A 17 15.78 -15.60 38.36
C ASP A 17 15.85 -15.64 36.82
N GLU A 18 16.26 -14.52 36.20
CA GLU A 18 16.63 -14.51 34.78
C GLU A 18 18.09 -14.98 34.67
N THR A 19 18.27 -16.29 34.43
CA THR A 19 19.54 -16.81 33.91
C THR A 19 19.86 -16.10 32.58
N PRO A 20 21.12 -15.71 32.33
CA PRO A 20 21.48 -14.99 31.11
C PRO A 20 21.10 -15.83 29.89
N ILE A 21 20.09 -15.37 29.15
CA ILE A 21 19.64 -16.01 27.92
C ILE A 21 20.78 -15.88 26.92
N GLU A 22 21.48 -16.98 26.68
CA GLU A 22 22.50 -17.09 25.65
C GLU A 22 21.84 -16.77 24.30
N SER A 23 22.26 -15.69 23.66
CA SER A 23 21.60 -15.19 22.46
C SER A 23 21.87 -16.14 21.29
N ASP A 24 20.82 -16.79 20.79
CA ASP A 24 20.92 -17.64 19.60
C ASP A 24 21.37 -16.80 18.38
N PRO A 25 22.55 -17.08 17.79
CA PRO A 25 23.09 -16.31 16.67
C PRO A 25 22.20 -16.39 15.41
N GLU A 26 21.42 -17.46 15.21
CA GLU A 26 20.51 -17.57 14.08
C GLU A 26 19.32 -16.63 14.21
N LYS A 27 18.78 -16.51 15.43
CA LYS A 27 17.71 -15.56 15.75
C LYS A 27 18.14 -14.12 15.47
N ASN A 28 19.37 -13.76 15.83
CA ASN A 28 19.92 -12.43 15.55
C ASN A 28 20.02 -12.14 14.04
N LYS A 29 20.44 -13.11 13.23
CA LYS A 29 20.50 -12.97 11.76
C LYS A 29 19.11 -12.80 11.14
N SER A 30 18.14 -13.61 11.57
CA SER A 30 16.76 -13.50 11.09
C SER A 30 16.14 -12.13 11.39
N ASN A 31 16.33 -11.64 12.61
CA ASN A 31 15.84 -10.32 13.01
C ASN A 31 16.49 -9.21 12.18
N LEU A 32 17.80 -9.29 11.95
CA LEU A 32 18.51 -8.33 11.11
C LEU A 32 17.94 -8.32 9.68
N ILE A 33 17.71 -9.49 9.07
CA ILE A 33 17.13 -9.57 7.72
C ILE A 33 15.73 -8.97 7.69
N ALA A 34 14.89 -9.28 8.68
CA ALA A 34 13.53 -8.71 8.74
C ALA A 34 13.55 -7.19 8.85
N VAL A 35 14.44 -6.63 9.70
CA VAL A 35 14.60 -5.18 9.87
C VAL A 35 15.11 -4.51 8.59
N VAL A 36 16.15 -5.08 7.97
CA VAL A 36 16.71 -4.55 6.71
C VAL A 36 15.66 -4.63 5.60
N SER A 37 14.92 -5.72 5.52
CA SER A 37 13.84 -5.93 4.55
C SER A 37 12.73 -4.90 4.70
N ALA A 38 12.26 -4.67 5.94
CA ALA A 38 11.23 -3.68 6.25
C ALA A 38 11.71 -2.26 5.92
N SER A 39 12.96 -1.96 6.24
CA SER A 39 13.58 -0.66 5.95
C SER A 39 13.66 -0.41 4.45
N LEU A 40 14.16 -1.37 3.67
CA LEU A 40 14.27 -1.24 2.22
C LEU A 40 12.90 -1.10 1.56
N TYR A 41 11.95 -1.95 1.94
CA TYR A 41 10.58 -1.87 1.45
C TYR A 41 9.96 -0.50 1.76
N GLY A 42 10.11 -0.02 3.00
CA GLY A 42 9.57 1.28 3.40
C GLY A 42 10.21 2.47 2.71
N VAL A 43 11.52 2.43 2.45
CA VAL A 43 12.20 3.47 1.66
C VAL A 43 11.66 3.51 0.24
N ILE A 44 11.52 2.36 -0.44
CA ILE A 44 11.03 2.31 -1.82
C ILE A 44 9.56 2.73 -1.89
N ALA A 45 8.71 2.23 -0.98
CA ALA A 45 7.30 2.61 -0.93
C ALA A 45 7.13 4.11 -0.62
N GLY A 46 7.88 4.64 0.35
CA GLY A 46 7.89 6.06 0.68
C GLY A 46 8.37 6.94 -0.47
N PHE A 47 9.43 6.51 -1.17
CA PHE A 47 9.91 7.19 -2.37
C PHE A 47 8.85 7.18 -3.47
N SER A 48 8.16 6.05 -3.68
CA SER A 48 7.09 5.93 -4.68
C SER A 48 5.93 6.89 -4.39
N ILE A 49 5.50 6.98 -3.13
CA ILE A 49 4.48 7.94 -2.67
C ILE A 49 4.96 9.37 -2.89
N LYS A 50 6.18 9.71 -2.46
CA LYS A 50 6.75 11.04 -2.66
C LYS A 50 6.79 11.42 -4.15
N THR A 51 7.30 10.55 -5.02
CA THR A 51 7.36 10.78 -6.46
C THR A 51 5.98 11.04 -7.06
N SER A 52 4.95 10.28 -6.64
CA SER A 52 3.58 10.52 -7.12
C SER A 52 3.04 11.89 -6.74
N LEU A 53 3.29 12.31 -5.49
CA LEU A 53 2.85 13.60 -4.98
C LEU A 53 3.59 14.75 -5.66
N ASP A 54 4.92 14.66 -5.78
CA ASP A 54 5.75 15.68 -6.42
C ASP A 54 5.28 15.93 -7.86
N LYS A 55 5.13 14.85 -8.66
CA LYS A 55 4.62 14.95 -10.05
C LYS A 55 3.26 15.64 -10.13
N THR A 56 2.34 15.25 -9.24
CA THR A 56 0.98 15.82 -9.21
C THR A 56 1.02 17.30 -8.83
N PHE A 57 1.80 17.65 -7.81
CA PHE A 57 1.94 19.05 -7.38
C PHE A 57 2.60 19.90 -8.45
N GLU A 58 3.64 19.42 -9.12
CA GLU A 58 4.30 20.11 -10.23
C GLU A 58 3.31 20.44 -11.36
N GLN A 59 2.43 19.50 -11.72
CA GLN A 59 1.41 19.73 -12.75
C GLN A 59 0.33 20.72 -12.31
N VAL A 60 -0.16 20.61 -11.07
CA VAL A 60 -1.14 21.55 -10.51
C VAL A 60 -0.56 22.97 -10.45
N ILE A 61 0.67 23.12 -9.97
CA ILE A 61 1.35 24.42 -9.87
C ILE A 61 1.65 24.98 -11.27
N GLY A 62 2.14 24.15 -12.19
CA GLY A 62 2.34 24.55 -13.58
C GLY A 62 1.06 25.10 -14.19
N ARG A 63 -0.06 24.39 -14.02
CA ARG A 63 -1.36 24.83 -14.54
C ARG A 63 -1.85 26.12 -13.88
N LEU A 64 -1.63 26.27 -12.57
CA LEU A 64 -1.97 27.49 -11.85
C LEU A 64 -1.20 28.70 -12.39
N ASN A 65 0.09 28.54 -12.67
CA ASN A 65 0.94 29.58 -13.24
C ASN A 65 0.49 29.97 -14.66
N ASP A 66 0.15 29.00 -15.50
CA ASP A 66 -0.37 29.23 -16.85
C ASP A 66 -1.67 30.05 -16.82
N LEU A 67 -2.61 29.66 -15.95
CA LEU A 67 -3.88 30.37 -15.78
C LEU A 67 -3.66 31.78 -15.22
N HIS A 68 -2.72 31.94 -14.30
CA HIS A 68 -2.38 33.25 -13.75
C HIS A 68 -1.81 34.18 -14.83
N ALA A 69 -0.86 33.69 -15.63
CA ALA A 69 -0.29 34.42 -16.76
C ALA A 69 -1.34 34.80 -17.81
N ALA A 70 -2.29 33.90 -18.10
CA ALA A 70 -3.37 34.16 -19.05
C ALA A 70 -4.41 35.18 -18.54
N SER A 71 -4.60 35.27 -17.21
CA SER A 71 -5.63 36.12 -16.61
C SER A 71 -5.31 37.62 -16.57
N GLY A 72 -4.10 38.01 -16.96
CA GLY A 72 -3.72 39.39 -17.28
C GLY A 72 -3.67 40.39 -16.12
N HIS A 73 -4.69 40.51 -15.28
CA HIS A 73 -4.78 41.50 -14.19
C HIS A 73 -5.95 41.27 -13.19
N ILE A 74 -6.55 40.08 -13.09
CA ILE A 74 -7.74 39.90 -12.23
C ILE A 74 -7.31 39.56 -10.79
N THR A 75 -7.32 40.57 -9.92
CA THR A 75 -7.13 40.49 -8.46
C THR A 75 -8.26 39.77 -7.73
N GLU A 76 -9.38 39.48 -8.41
CA GLU A 76 -10.49 38.71 -7.84
C GLU A 76 -10.40 37.22 -8.16
N THR A 77 -10.26 36.45 -7.07
CA THR A 77 -10.47 35.00 -6.90
C THR A 77 -9.30 34.06 -7.23
N SER A 78 -8.22 34.15 -6.46
CA SER A 78 -7.19 33.09 -6.33
C SER A 78 -7.81 31.69 -6.14
N PHE A 79 -8.95 31.61 -5.44
CA PHE A 79 -9.70 30.36 -5.25
C PHE A 79 -10.33 29.83 -6.55
N ARG A 80 -10.89 30.69 -7.40
CA ARG A 80 -11.48 30.26 -8.68
C ARG A 80 -10.40 29.76 -9.63
N THR A 81 -9.26 30.45 -9.70
CA THR A 81 -8.10 30.02 -10.50
C THR A 81 -7.56 28.67 -10.01
N LEU A 82 -7.50 28.47 -8.69
CA LEU A 82 -7.13 27.18 -8.11
C LEU A 82 -8.13 26.07 -8.46
N LEU A 83 -9.43 26.33 -8.35
CA LEU A 83 -10.46 25.34 -8.73
C LEU A 83 -10.39 24.98 -10.22
N LEU A 84 -10.13 25.95 -11.09
CA LEU A 84 -9.93 25.70 -12.52
C LEU A 84 -8.67 24.89 -12.76
N ALA A 85 -7.56 25.20 -12.09
CA ALA A 85 -6.32 24.42 -12.19
C ALA A 85 -6.54 22.96 -11.77
N ILE A 86 -7.24 22.72 -10.66
CA ILE A 86 -7.60 21.38 -10.17
C ILE A 86 -8.52 20.66 -11.17
N THR A 87 -9.51 21.36 -11.73
CA THR A 87 -10.43 20.78 -12.71
C THR A 87 -9.71 20.41 -14.00
N ASP A 88 -8.75 21.22 -14.44
CA ASP A 88 -7.94 20.94 -15.63
C ASP A 88 -6.94 19.79 -15.41
N THR A 89 -6.45 19.63 -14.17
CA THR A 89 -5.50 18.57 -13.76
C THR A 89 -6.17 17.38 -13.06
N HIS A 90 -7.49 17.21 -13.27
CA HIS A 90 -8.26 16.15 -12.62
C HIS A 90 -7.71 14.75 -12.91
N TYR A 91 -7.17 14.55 -14.10
CA TYR A 91 -6.64 13.26 -14.52
C TYR A 91 -5.45 12.85 -13.65
N GLU A 92 -4.49 13.75 -13.43
CA GLU A 92 -3.28 13.47 -12.67
C GLU A 92 -3.56 13.38 -11.18
N ILE A 93 -4.45 14.23 -10.66
CA ILE A 93 -4.93 14.14 -9.28
C ILE A 93 -5.61 12.79 -9.04
N PHE A 94 -6.51 12.34 -9.92
CA PHE A 94 -7.22 11.07 -9.74
C PHE A 94 -6.29 9.87 -9.91
N MET A 95 -5.31 9.92 -10.83
CA MET A 95 -4.27 8.88 -10.95
C MET A 95 -3.45 8.78 -9.65
N ALA A 96 -3.04 9.91 -9.08
CA ALA A 96 -2.27 9.94 -7.84
C ALA A 96 -3.09 9.44 -6.64
N ILE A 97 -4.36 9.85 -6.53
CA ILE A 97 -5.27 9.36 -5.49
C ILE A 97 -5.48 7.85 -5.63
N ALA A 98 -5.71 7.35 -6.85
CA ALA A 98 -5.85 5.92 -7.12
C ALA A 98 -4.60 5.13 -6.67
N PHE A 99 -3.42 5.66 -6.98
CA PHE A 99 -2.15 5.10 -6.55
C PHE A 99 -1.99 5.11 -5.03
N ILE A 100 -2.14 6.26 -4.37
CA ILE A 100 -1.97 6.39 -2.92
C ILE A 100 -2.97 5.51 -2.18
N SER A 101 -4.23 5.51 -2.61
CA SER A 101 -5.29 4.69 -2.03
C SER A 101 -4.89 3.22 -2.07
N THR A 102 -4.31 2.75 -3.17
CA THR A 102 -3.84 1.37 -3.30
C THR A 102 -2.56 1.12 -2.50
N ALA A 103 -1.58 2.01 -2.56
CA ALA A 103 -0.26 1.85 -1.95
C ALA A 103 -0.33 1.75 -0.41
N ILE A 104 -1.22 2.52 0.23
CA ILE A 104 -1.33 2.58 1.69
C ILE A 104 -1.64 1.20 2.32
N PRO A 105 -2.72 0.47 1.95
CA PRO A 105 -2.99 -0.85 2.51
C PRO A 105 -1.88 -1.87 2.24
N PHE A 106 -1.25 -1.82 1.06
CA PHE A 106 -0.12 -2.68 0.74
C PHE A 106 1.07 -2.42 1.66
N TYR A 107 1.41 -1.15 1.85
CA TYR A 107 2.47 -0.76 2.76
C TYR A 107 2.17 -1.22 4.19
N HIS A 108 0.95 -0.96 4.67
CA HIS A 108 0.52 -1.32 6.01
C HIS A 108 0.53 -2.85 6.22
N GLY A 109 -0.01 -3.60 5.25
CA GLY A 109 -0.03 -5.07 5.28
C GLY A 109 1.38 -5.68 5.28
N ALA A 110 2.29 -5.15 4.48
CA ALA A 110 3.70 -5.57 4.46
C ALA A 110 4.40 -5.30 5.81
N MET A 111 4.17 -4.14 6.41
CA MET A 111 4.76 -3.77 7.70
C MET A 111 4.24 -4.67 8.83
N ILE A 112 2.94 -4.95 8.87
CA ILE A 112 2.34 -5.90 9.82
C ILE A 112 2.95 -7.28 9.65
N PHE A 113 3.00 -7.78 8.41
CA PHE A 113 3.55 -9.09 8.12
C PHE A 113 5.01 -9.22 8.59
N LEU A 114 5.86 -8.23 8.28
CA LEU A 114 7.26 -8.23 8.71
C LEU A 114 7.41 -8.10 10.23
N SER A 115 6.57 -7.28 10.86
CA SER A 115 6.52 -7.11 12.32
C SER A 115 6.17 -8.42 13.03
N GLU A 116 5.11 -9.10 12.60
CA GLU A 116 4.71 -10.40 13.14
C GLU A 116 5.81 -11.44 12.98
N LYS A 117 6.42 -11.53 11.80
CA LYS A 117 7.49 -12.49 11.52
C LYS A 117 8.74 -12.20 12.36
N SER A 118 9.05 -10.93 12.66
CA SER A 118 10.14 -10.58 13.57
C SER A 118 9.83 -11.00 15.02
N LYS A 119 8.60 -10.78 15.49
CA LYS A 119 8.18 -11.09 16.87
C LYS A 119 8.15 -12.59 17.15
N MET A 120 7.71 -13.38 16.18
CA MET A 120 7.57 -14.83 16.37
C MET A 120 8.91 -15.51 16.64
N GLY A 121 10.07 -14.91 16.31
CA GLY A 121 11.40 -15.51 16.50
C GLY A 121 11.56 -16.88 15.84
N ALA A 122 10.55 -17.31 15.07
CA ALA A 122 10.29 -18.67 14.62
C ALA A 122 10.59 -18.80 13.12
N ILE A 123 11.49 -17.97 12.61
CA ILE A 123 12.05 -18.19 11.29
C ILE A 123 13.18 -19.21 11.48
N SER A 124 12.79 -20.44 11.80
CA SER A 124 13.66 -21.62 11.68
C SER A 124 14.07 -21.87 10.22
N ASN A 125 13.54 -21.08 9.27
CA ASN A 125 13.83 -21.22 7.86
C ASN A 125 14.10 -19.86 7.19
N LEU A 126 15.35 -19.41 7.24
CA LEU A 126 15.87 -18.21 6.58
C LEU A 126 15.43 -18.13 5.09
N ARG A 127 15.36 -19.28 4.42
CA ARG A 127 14.93 -19.39 3.02
C ARG A 127 13.49 -18.91 2.85
N GLN A 128 12.59 -19.22 3.79
CA GLN A 128 11.20 -18.77 3.73
C GLN A 128 11.09 -17.26 3.90
N LEU A 129 11.87 -16.66 4.81
CA LEU A 129 11.93 -15.20 4.95
C LEU A 129 12.42 -14.54 3.66
N GLY A 130 13.47 -15.08 3.04
CA GLY A 130 13.97 -14.61 1.76
C GLY A 130 12.92 -14.64 0.65
N TYR A 131 12.07 -15.67 0.61
CA TYR A 131 10.95 -15.73 -0.33
C TYR A 131 9.92 -14.61 -0.09
N HIS A 132 9.47 -14.41 1.15
CA HIS A 132 8.51 -13.34 1.44
C HIS A 132 9.10 -11.96 1.13
N PHE A 133 10.37 -11.74 1.47
CA PHE A 133 11.08 -10.52 1.10
C PHE A 133 11.13 -10.32 -0.41
N GLY A 134 11.44 -11.36 -1.20
CA GLY A 134 11.48 -11.27 -2.66
C GLY A 134 10.15 -10.78 -3.26
N PHE A 135 9.02 -11.27 -2.75
CA PHE A 135 7.70 -10.80 -3.18
C PHE A 135 7.44 -9.35 -2.78
N LEU A 136 7.71 -8.99 -1.52
CA LEU A 136 7.55 -7.61 -1.04
C LEU A 136 8.44 -6.63 -1.81
N PHE A 137 9.67 -7.02 -2.13
CA PHE A 137 10.60 -6.22 -2.91
C PHE A 137 10.13 -6.05 -4.37
N LEU A 138 9.65 -7.13 -5.00
CA LEU A 138 9.06 -7.02 -6.34
C LEU A 138 7.83 -6.11 -6.33
N GLN A 139 6.99 -6.22 -5.32
CA GLN A 139 5.82 -5.39 -5.13
C GLN A 139 6.18 -3.90 -4.96
N SER A 140 7.25 -3.57 -4.22
CA SER A 140 7.70 -2.18 -4.07
C SER A 140 8.29 -1.62 -5.36
N ILE A 141 8.97 -2.43 -6.18
CA ILE A 141 9.39 -2.05 -7.53
C ILE A 141 8.17 -1.74 -8.41
N ILE A 142 7.11 -2.55 -8.34
CA ILE A 142 5.90 -2.31 -9.11
C ILE A 142 5.22 -1.01 -8.65
N LEU A 143 5.13 -0.75 -7.35
CA LEU A 143 4.61 0.51 -6.81
C LEU A 143 5.40 1.73 -7.32
N LEU A 144 6.73 1.62 -7.38
CA LEU A 144 7.58 2.65 -7.98
C LEU A 144 7.31 2.81 -9.48
N GLY A 145 7.10 1.71 -10.19
CA GLY A 145 6.72 1.75 -11.60
C GLY A 145 5.36 2.42 -11.83
N ILE A 146 4.37 2.22 -10.95
CA ILE A 146 3.08 2.94 -10.99
C ILE A 146 3.32 4.43 -10.78
N SER A 147 4.11 4.84 -9.77
CA SER A 147 4.34 6.26 -9.50
C SER A 147 5.08 6.97 -10.64
N LEU A 148 5.96 6.27 -11.35
CA LEU A 148 6.64 6.80 -12.53
C LEU A 148 5.72 6.91 -13.75
N SER A 149 4.67 6.07 -13.82
CA SER A 149 3.78 5.93 -14.97
C SER A 149 2.45 6.64 -14.88
N LEU A 150 2.23 7.49 -13.87
CA LEU A 150 0.94 8.19 -13.64
C LEU A 150 0.44 9.01 -14.84
N GLU A 151 1.34 9.45 -15.71
CA GLU A 151 0.99 10.18 -16.94
C GLU A 151 0.34 9.28 -18.01
N SER A 152 0.57 7.96 -17.94
CA SER A 152 0.02 6.97 -18.89
C SER A 152 -0.98 6.05 -18.21
N PHE A 153 -2.27 6.25 -18.49
CA PHE A 153 -3.37 5.44 -17.96
C PHE A 153 -3.15 3.96 -18.25
N LEU A 154 -2.89 3.62 -19.52
CA LEU A 154 -2.71 2.25 -19.95
C LEU A 154 -1.56 1.56 -19.20
N PHE A 155 -0.40 2.23 -19.11
CA PHE A 155 0.75 1.64 -18.45
C PHE A 155 0.53 1.52 -16.94
N SER A 156 -0.08 2.53 -16.32
CA SER A 156 -0.45 2.47 -14.89
C SER A 156 -1.40 1.32 -14.58
N ILE A 157 -2.46 1.12 -15.37
CA ILE A 157 -3.42 0.02 -15.15
C ILE A 157 -2.72 -1.33 -15.31
N VAL A 158 -1.87 -1.52 -16.32
CA VAL A 158 -1.08 -2.75 -16.46
C VAL A 158 -0.22 -2.98 -15.22
N MET A 159 0.39 -1.94 -14.67
CA MET A 159 1.18 -2.05 -13.44
C MET A 159 0.31 -2.35 -12.20
N PHE A 160 -0.91 -1.81 -12.09
CA PHE A 160 -1.87 -2.20 -11.06
C PHE A 160 -2.28 -3.67 -11.19
N VAL A 161 -2.53 -4.17 -12.41
CA VAL A 161 -2.83 -5.58 -12.65
C VAL A 161 -1.66 -6.45 -12.20
N LEU A 162 -0.43 -6.11 -12.60
CA LEU A 162 0.77 -6.82 -12.18
C LEU A 162 0.93 -6.81 -10.65
N LEU A 163 0.65 -5.68 -9.99
CA LEU A 163 0.69 -5.57 -8.54
C LEU A 163 -0.25 -6.59 -7.88
N MET A 164 -1.51 -6.68 -8.34
CA MET A 164 -2.48 -7.61 -7.78
C MET A 164 -2.12 -9.08 -8.04
N LEU A 165 -1.58 -9.37 -9.22
CA LEU A 165 -1.17 -10.73 -9.57
C LEU A 165 0.01 -11.19 -8.71
N VAL A 166 1.02 -10.33 -8.53
CA VAL A 166 2.17 -10.60 -7.65
C VAL A 166 1.71 -10.84 -6.22
N ASP A 167 0.81 -10.00 -5.68
CA ASP A 167 0.30 -10.17 -4.34
C ASP A 167 -0.55 -11.45 -4.19
N SER A 168 -1.39 -11.75 -5.18
CA SER A 168 -2.18 -12.99 -5.21
C SER A 168 -1.29 -14.23 -5.21
N LEU A 169 -0.21 -14.22 -5.99
CA LEU A 169 0.78 -15.31 -6.00
C LEU A 169 1.49 -15.43 -4.66
N TRP A 170 1.85 -14.31 -4.03
CA TRP A 170 2.43 -14.30 -2.69
C TRP A 170 1.48 -14.94 -1.66
N VAL A 171 0.19 -14.58 -1.68
CA VAL A 171 -0.82 -15.19 -0.80
C VAL A 171 -0.95 -16.69 -1.04
N ILE A 172 -1.08 -17.14 -2.30
CA ILE A 172 -1.23 -18.56 -2.65
C ILE A 172 -0.03 -19.39 -2.18
N ILE A 173 1.18 -18.88 -2.40
CA ILE A 173 2.42 -19.58 -2.00
C ILE A 173 2.57 -19.54 -0.48
N GLY A 174 2.23 -18.42 0.17
CA GLY A 174 2.27 -18.24 1.61
C GLY A 174 1.29 -19.14 2.37
N GLN A 175 0.09 -19.36 1.82
CA GLN A 175 -0.96 -20.21 2.40
C GLN A 175 -0.54 -21.67 2.63
N ARG A 176 0.36 -22.21 1.80
CA ARG A 176 0.81 -23.61 1.90
C ARG A 176 1.64 -23.90 3.16
N LYS A 177 2.03 -22.88 3.93
CA LYS A 177 2.88 -23.01 5.13
C LYS A 177 2.13 -22.46 6.34
N HIS A 178 1.25 -23.29 6.92
CA HIS A 178 0.17 -23.02 7.89
C HIS A 178 0.38 -22.05 9.09
N GLN A 179 1.55 -21.46 9.33
CA GLN A 179 1.76 -20.51 10.43
C GLN A 179 1.97 -19.07 9.94
N GLY A 180 0.99 -18.20 10.22
CA GLY A 180 0.99 -16.79 9.82
C GLY A 180 0.90 -16.62 8.30
N ALA A 181 0.00 -17.37 7.66
CA ALA A 181 -0.32 -17.21 6.25
C ALA A 181 -1.22 -15.98 6.03
N PRO A 182 -1.06 -15.22 4.93
CA PRO A 182 -1.94 -14.10 4.61
C PRO A 182 -3.39 -14.58 4.43
N PRO A 183 -4.42 -13.89 4.94
CA PRO A 183 -5.81 -14.40 4.91
C PRO A 183 -6.36 -14.64 3.50
N LEU A 184 -7.18 -15.68 3.33
CA LEU A 184 -7.80 -16.03 2.03
C LEU A 184 -8.68 -14.90 1.47
N GLY A 185 -9.27 -14.08 2.35
CA GLY A 185 -10.01 -12.89 1.95
C GLY A 185 -9.16 -11.91 1.13
N TRP A 186 -7.84 -11.86 1.36
CA TRP A 186 -6.94 -10.95 0.66
C TRP A 186 -6.78 -11.36 -0.80
N LEU A 187 -6.66 -12.67 -1.03
CA LEU A 187 -6.65 -13.24 -2.38
C LEU A 187 -7.96 -12.92 -3.12
N CYS A 188 -9.10 -13.08 -2.46
CA CYS A 188 -10.40 -12.79 -3.07
C CYS A 188 -10.51 -11.30 -3.46
N LEU A 189 -10.05 -10.41 -2.58
CA LEU A 189 -10.03 -8.96 -2.84
C LEU A 189 -9.13 -8.62 -4.04
N ASN A 190 -7.92 -9.18 -4.10
CA ASN A 190 -6.99 -8.93 -5.19
C ASN A 190 -7.48 -9.50 -6.52
N VAL A 191 -8.03 -10.71 -6.55
CA VAL A 191 -8.58 -11.31 -7.78
C VAL A 191 -9.79 -10.52 -8.27
N GLY A 192 -10.70 -10.14 -7.36
CA GLY A 192 -11.85 -9.30 -7.70
C GLY A 192 -11.43 -7.94 -8.27
N PHE A 193 -10.47 -7.28 -7.63
CA PHE A 193 -9.93 -6.00 -8.13
C PHE A 193 -9.21 -6.17 -9.47
N THR A 194 -8.45 -7.27 -9.66
CA THR A 194 -7.82 -7.60 -10.95
C THR A 194 -8.84 -7.72 -12.07
N ALA A 195 -9.97 -8.39 -11.83
CA ALA A 195 -11.05 -8.52 -12.82
C ALA A 195 -11.63 -7.15 -13.20
N ILE A 196 -11.83 -6.25 -12.23
CA ILE A 196 -12.30 -4.88 -12.49
C ILE A 196 -11.28 -4.10 -13.32
N LEU A 197 -9.99 -4.22 -13.02
CA LEU A 197 -8.92 -3.57 -13.81
C LEU A 197 -8.87 -4.09 -15.25
N PHE A 198 -9.09 -5.39 -15.48
CA PHE A 198 -9.21 -5.93 -16.83
C PHE A 198 -10.43 -5.41 -17.57
N MET A 199 -11.56 -5.21 -16.90
CA MET A 199 -12.74 -4.58 -17.50
C MET A 199 -12.41 -3.15 -17.95
N LEU A 200 -11.71 -2.36 -17.12
CA LEU A 200 -11.26 -1.01 -17.49
C LEU A 200 -10.31 -1.00 -18.70
N LEU A 201 -9.47 -2.04 -18.87
CA LEU A 201 -8.63 -2.19 -20.06
C LEU A 201 -9.43 -2.58 -21.31
N TYR A 202 -10.43 -3.45 -21.15
CA TYR A 202 -11.16 -4.06 -22.27
C TYR A 202 -12.16 -3.10 -22.90
N GLU A 203 -12.89 -2.35 -22.08
CA GLU A 203 -14.01 -1.51 -22.52
C GLU A 203 -13.58 -0.31 -23.37
N GLY A 204 -12.29 0.03 -23.40
CA GLY A 204 -11.75 1.08 -24.28
C GLY A 204 -12.34 2.47 -24.05
N TRP A 205 -12.83 2.75 -22.84
CA TRP A 205 -13.42 4.03 -22.48
C TRP A 205 -12.43 5.18 -22.59
N ASP A 206 -12.97 6.40 -22.76
CA ASP A 206 -12.18 7.63 -22.71
C ASP A 206 -11.31 7.68 -21.44
N PRO A 207 -10.00 7.96 -21.53
CA PRO A 207 -9.10 7.92 -20.38
C PRO A 207 -9.54 8.78 -19.20
N LYS A 208 -10.22 9.91 -19.42
CA LYS A 208 -10.71 10.79 -18.35
C LYS A 208 -11.88 10.16 -17.58
N VAL A 209 -12.74 9.45 -18.29
CA VAL A 209 -13.82 8.67 -17.68
C VAL A 209 -13.22 7.47 -16.94
N SER A 210 -12.29 6.76 -17.57
CA SER A 210 -11.64 5.57 -17.02
C SER A 210 -10.85 5.86 -15.74
N VAL A 211 -10.13 6.99 -15.66
CA VAL A 211 -9.45 7.39 -14.42
C VAL A 211 -10.44 7.69 -13.30
N THR A 212 -11.62 8.26 -13.63
CA THR A 212 -12.69 8.51 -12.66
C THR A 212 -13.21 7.20 -12.06
N TYR A 213 -13.36 6.14 -12.87
CA TYR A 213 -13.69 4.83 -12.33
C TYR A 213 -12.54 4.22 -11.53
N LEU A 214 -11.30 4.34 -12.02
CA LEU A 214 -10.13 3.80 -11.35
C LEU A 214 -10.00 4.31 -9.90
N TRP A 215 -10.06 5.63 -9.67
CA TRP A 215 -9.89 6.15 -8.29
C TRP A 215 -11.02 5.70 -7.35
N ILE A 216 -12.26 5.62 -7.83
CA ILE A 216 -13.40 5.09 -7.06
C ILE A 216 -13.18 3.64 -6.69
N VAL A 217 -12.76 2.80 -7.64
CA VAL A 217 -12.52 1.38 -7.40
C VAL A 217 -11.32 1.21 -6.45
N CYS A 218 -10.24 1.98 -6.59
CA CYS A 218 -9.11 1.96 -5.65
C CYS A 218 -9.54 2.34 -4.23
N LEU A 219 -10.33 3.41 -4.05
CA LEU A 219 -10.87 3.78 -2.74
C LEU A 219 -11.78 2.70 -2.17
N GLY A 220 -12.67 2.14 -2.99
CA GLY A 220 -13.56 1.05 -2.59
C GLY A 220 -12.78 -0.17 -2.14
N ARG A 221 -11.74 -0.56 -2.90
CA ARG A 221 -10.82 -1.64 -2.53
C ARG A 221 -10.16 -1.36 -1.19
N THR A 222 -9.66 -0.14 -0.97
CA THR A 222 -9.01 0.25 0.28
C THR A 222 -9.97 0.25 1.48
N ALA A 223 -11.19 0.74 1.30
CA ALA A 223 -12.22 0.68 2.33
C ALA A 223 -12.57 -0.77 2.68
N LEU A 224 -12.72 -1.65 1.67
CA LEU A 224 -12.97 -3.07 1.87
C LEU A 224 -11.80 -3.77 2.57
N ASP A 225 -10.56 -3.45 2.20
CA ASP A 225 -9.36 -3.99 2.82
C ASP A 225 -9.35 -3.68 4.34
N TYR A 226 -9.54 -2.41 4.72
CA TYR A 226 -9.63 -2.02 6.13
C TYR A 226 -10.85 -2.58 6.85
N ALA A 227 -12.00 -2.73 6.17
CA ALA A 227 -13.21 -3.28 6.78
C ALA A 227 -13.07 -4.78 7.05
N LEU A 228 -12.56 -5.54 6.08
CA LEU A 228 -12.42 -7.00 6.18
C LEU A 228 -11.27 -7.41 7.09
N PHE A 229 -10.20 -6.61 7.16
CA PHE A 229 -8.99 -6.93 7.91
C PHE A 229 -8.74 -6.02 9.12
N ARG A 230 -9.77 -5.30 9.57
CA ARG A 230 -9.70 -4.39 10.73
C ARG A 230 -9.00 -4.99 11.93
N ASP A 231 -9.32 -6.25 12.24
CA ASP A 231 -8.77 -6.95 13.38
C ASP A 231 -7.25 -7.14 13.29
N MET A 232 -6.71 -7.32 12.09
CA MET A 232 -5.26 -7.40 11.87
C MET A 232 -4.61 -6.02 12.07
N TYR A 233 -5.27 -4.96 11.61
CA TYR A 233 -4.77 -3.58 11.70
C TYR A 233 -4.83 -2.97 13.10
N VAL A 234 -5.84 -3.31 13.91
CA VAL A 234 -6.06 -2.68 15.23
C VAL A 234 -5.32 -3.42 16.36
N LYS A 235 -5.10 -4.72 16.22
CA LYS A 235 -4.50 -5.55 17.28
C LYS A 235 -2.98 -5.52 17.31
N HIS A 236 -2.32 -4.77 16.42
CA HIS A 236 -0.86 -4.76 16.24
C HIS A 236 -0.25 -3.37 16.34
#